data_AF-A0A8H6ZHV5-F1
#
_entry.id   AF-A0A8H6ZHV5-F1
#
_cell.length_a   1.000
_cell.length_b   1.000
_cell.length_c   1.000
_cell.angle_alpha   90.00
_cell.angle_beta   90.00
_cell.angle_gamma   90.00
#
_symmetry.space_group_name_H-M   'P 1'
#
loop_
_entity.id
_entity.type
_entity.pdbx_description
1 polymer ?
#
loop_
_entity_poly.entity_id
_entity_poly.type
_entity_poly.pdbx_seq_one_letter_code
_entity_poly.pdbx_strand_id
1 'polypeptide(L)'
;MSNLLPPYTSPPAPIYSASPGPDEQILQRTHPPGHSRHTGTFTRKKYGITVVLDCQKENTVCPSFGKNGLLSGTLFIDSRENVTAVSIKVVGVIECTLSRGHSSSQVIDRNCSLYLKDGPHKQCPSAISFATRFPSTFTNNDVYYPLPSSCNVKLPGGYSLRCAYSLILSVVSRLHRSAPFTTEKNFSIELEYRHRTRPSRPRIAEPSLFSTIKMCPEEWLQFHIVLTTESDSRPSDIRCDLFVPSLGVFGISETIPFHLQLSGPTHRLRNLFSPLSNNSLFRVSLLRQVARMEAISQKTNTILETCSLRPLPPRNLWLSLFDIRRHATLGRRNTA
;
A
#
# COMPACT_ATOMS: atom_id res chain seq x y z
N MET A 1 60.67 -3.01 -30.31
CA MET A 1 60.01 -4.25 -29.84
C MET A 1 58.60 -3.88 -29.40
N SER A 2 57.62 -4.08 -30.28
CA SER A 2 56.21 -3.80 -30.02
C SER A 2 55.57 -4.99 -29.32
N ASN A 3 55.25 -4.82 -28.03
CA ASN A 3 54.52 -5.81 -27.25
C ASN A 3 53.06 -5.86 -27.71
N LEU A 4 52.76 -6.81 -28.59
CA LEU A 4 51.38 -7.17 -28.94
C LEU A 4 50.77 -7.90 -27.73
N LEU A 5 49.77 -7.29 -27.12
CA LEU A 5 48.97 -7.93 -26.10
C LEU A 5 48.23 -9.14 -26.71
N PRO A 6 48.11 -10.25 -25.96
CA PRO A 6 47.44 -11.43 -26.47
C PRO A 6 45.98 -11.12 -26.82
N PRO A 7 45.46 -11.70 -27.92
CA PRO A 7 44.11 -11.45 -28.38
C PRO A 7 43.10 -11.93 -27.34
N TYR A 8 42.29 -10.99 -26.83
CA TYR A 8 41.23 -11.29 -25.88
C TYR A 8 40.10 -12.03 -26.62
N THR A 9 39.98 -13.33 -26.35
CA THR A 9 38.86 -14.16 -26.82
C THR A 9 37.91 -14.36 -25.66
N SER A 10 36.88 -13.51 -25.57
CA SER A 10 35.77 -13.77 -24.65
C SER A 10 34.88 -14.88 -25.22
N PRO A 11 34.46 -15.87 -24.41
CA PRO A 11 33.44 -16.80 -24.83
C PRO A 11 32.13 -16.05 -25.18
N PRO A 12 31.28 -16.62 -26.05
CA PRO A 12 29.98 -16.03 -26.36
C PRO A 12 29.18 -15.87 -25.07
N ALA A 13 28.41 -14.78 -24.97
CA ALA A 13 27.53 -14.57 -23.84
C ALA A 13 26.58 -15.78 -23.70
N PRO A 14 26.35 -16.27 -22.47
CA PRO A 14 25.46 -17.40 -22.26
C PRO A 14 24.05 -17.08 -22.77
N ILE A 15 23.33 -18.12 -23.21
CA ILE A 15 21.95 -18.00 -23.66
C ILE A 15 21.08 -17.79 -22.42
N TYR A 16 20.63 -16.56 -22.19
CA TYR A 16 19.69 -16.27 -21.10
C TYR A 16 18.28 -16.71 -21.48
N SER A 17 17.66 -17.57 -20.67
CA SER A 17 16.23 -17.88 -20.73
C SER A 17 15.45 -17.18 -19.62
N ALA A 18 14.17 -16.90 -19.87
CA ALA A 18 13.28 -16.29 -18.86
C ALA A 18 12.90 -17.27 -17.72
N SER A 19 13.22 -18.55 -17.88
CA SER A 19 13.00 -19.62 -16.89
C SER A 19 14.34 -20.25 -16.59
N PRO A 20 14.66 -20.58 -15.33
CA PRO A 20 15.92 -21.25 -15.01
C PRO A 20 15.98 -22.62 -15.69
N GLY A 21 17.16 -22.99 -16.16
CA GLY A 21 17.46 -24.35 -16.61
C GLY A 21 17.35 -25.39 -15.47
N PRO A 22 17.33 -26.69 -15.79
CA PRO A 22 17.25 -27.75 -14.78
C PRO A 22 18.42 -27.74 -13.79
N ASP A 23 19.59 -27.23 -14.22
CA ASP A 23 20.81 -27.14 -13.41
C ASP A 23 21.01 -25.76 -12.76
N GLU A 24 20.04 -24.85 -12.92
CA GLU A 24 20.12 -23.49 -12.40
C GLU A 24 19.30 -23.34 -11.12
N GLN A 25 19.91 -22.75 -10.07
CA GLN A 25 19.21 -22.45 -8.83
C GLN A 25 18.82 -20.97 -8.78
N ILE A 26 17.54 -20.69 -8.54
CA ILE A 26 17.08 -19.32 -8.31
C ILE A 26 17.49 -18.89 -6.89
N LEU A 27 18.49 -18.03 -6.77
CA LEU A 27 18.90 -17.45 -5.48
C LEU A 27 17.84 -16.46 -4.93
N GLN A 28 17.24 -15.67 -5.82
CA GLN A 28 16.21 -14.70 -5.46
C GLN A 28 15.21 -14.55 -6.60
N ARG A 29 13.96 -14.94 -6.35
CA ARG A 29 12.85 -14.71 -7.29
C ARG A 29 12.10 -13.46 -6.87
N THR A 30 12.35 -12.34 -7.54
CA THR A 30 11.39 -11.23 -7.49
C THR A 30 10.15 -11.72 -8.22
N HIS A 31 9.13 -12.17 -7.48
CA HIS A 31 7.85 -12.53 -8.11
C HIS A 31 7.45 -11.39 -9.04
N PRO A 32 7.21 -11.65 -10.34
CA PRO A 32 6.82 -10.62 -11.26
C PRO A 32 5.68 -9.81 -10.65
N PRO A 33 5.73 -8.47 -10.70
CA PRO A 33 4.69 -7.64 -10.11
C PRO A 33 3.33 -8.04 -10.69
N GLY A 34 2.54 -8.76 -9.90
CA GLY A 34 1.11 -8.91 -10.12
C GLY A 34 0.55 -10.27 -10.51
N HIS A 35 1.21 -11.42 -10.33
CA HIS A 35 0.64 -12.70 -10.79
C HIS A 35 0.65 -13.83 -9.73
N SER A 36 -0.02 -13.63 -8.58
CA SER A 36 -0.99 -14.68 -8.24
C SER A 36 -2.13 -14.41 -9.22
N ARG A 37 -2.08 -14.98 -10.42
CA ARG A 37 -3.21 -14.88 -11.37
C ARG A 37 -4.37 -15.51 -10.64
N HIS A 38 -5.22 -14.68 -10.07
CA HIS A 38 -6.50 -15.11 -9.59
C HIS A 38 -7.15 -15.84 -10.77
N THR A 39 -7.55 -17.10 -10.58
CA THR A 39 -8.14 -17.93 -11.64
C THR A 39 -9.65 -18.03 -11.51
N GLY A 40 -10.21 -17.52 -10.41
CA GLY A 40 -11.64 -17.54 -10.15
C GLY A 40 -12.40 -16.53 -11.02
N THR A 41 -13.72 -16.66 -10.97
CA THR A 41 -14.67 -15.77 -11.64
C THR A 41 -15.64 -15.17 -10.63
N PHE A 42 -16.12 -13.96 -10.91
CA PHE A 42 -17.23 -13.36 -10.19
C PHE A 42 -18.47 -13.33 -11.07
N THR A 43 -19.57 -13.92 -10.62
CA THR A 43 -20.82 -13.98 -11.38
C THR A 43 -21.91 -13.21 -10.67
N ARG A 44 -22.65 -12.37 -11.41
CA ARG A 44 -23.82 -11.67 -10.87
C ARG A 44 -24.93 -11.57 -11.91
N LYS A 45 -26.15 -11.93 -11.53
CA LYS A 45 -27.34 -11.91 -12.38
C LYS A 45 -28.37 -10.90 -11.86
N LYS A 46 -28.88 -10.04 -12.74
CA LYS A 46 -29.99 -9.10 -12.46
C LYS A 46 -30.72 -8.72 -13.74
N TYR A 47 -32.05 -8.60 -13.70
CA TYR A 47 -32.88 -8.15 -14.83
C TYR A 47 -32.71 -8.93 -16.15
N GLY A 48 -32.38 -10.23 -16.07
CA GLY A 48 -32.10 -11.05 -17.26
C GLY A 48 -30.74 -10.78 -17.89
N ILE A 49 -29.85 -10.09 -17.16
CA ILE A 49 -28.46 -9.85 -17.54
C ILE A 49 -27.59 -10.61 -16.53
N THR A 50 -26.67 -11.44 -17.02
CA THR A 50 -25.67 -12.12 -16.20
C THR A 50 -24.29 -11.63 -16.61
N VAL A 51 -23.50 -11.16 -15.66
CA VAL A 51 -22.09 -10.83 -15.90
C VAL A 51 -21.21 -11.88 -15.25
N VAL A 52 -20.14 -12.27 -15.93
CA VAL A 52 -19.06 -13.07 -15.41
C VAL A 52 -17.78 -12.28 -15.59
N LEU A 53 -17.13 -11.90 -14.48
CA LEU A 53 -15.84 -11.20 -14.48
C LEU A 53 -14.72 -12.20 -14.22
N ASP A 54 -13.64 -12.10 -15.00
CA ASP A 54 -12.51 -13.01 -14.91
C ASP A 54 -11.49 -12.56 -13.87
N CYS A 55 -10.56 -13.45 -13.56
CA CYS A 55 -9.38 -13.18 -12.74
C CYS A 55 -9.70 -12.64 -11.33
N GLN A 56 -10.71 -13.23 -10.71
CA GLN A 56 -11.18 -12.87 -9.38
C GLN A 56 -10.74 -13.89 -8.33
N LYS A 57 -10.59 -13.43 -7.08
CA LYS A 57 -10.35 -14.34 -5.97
C LYS A 57 -11.56 -15.28 -5.84
N GLU A 58 -11.28 -16.55 -5.59
CA GLU A 58 -12.33 -17.55 -5.38
C GLU A 58 -13.28 -17.11 -4.26
N ASN A 59 -14.59 -17.27 -4.50
CA ASN A 59 -15.66 -16.89 -3.58
C ASN A 59 -15.65 -15.41 -3.17
N THR A 60 -15.16 -14.50 -4.02
CA THR A 60 -15.23 -13.07 -3.72
C THR A 60 -16.65 -12.53 -3.85
N VAL A 61 -17.06 -11.70 -2.89
CA VAL A 61 -18.36 -10.99 -2.91
C VAL A 61 -18.26 -9.68 -3.69
N CYS A 62 -17.06 -9.10 -3.75
CA CYS A 62 -16.76 -7.87 -4.46
C CYS A 62 -15.56 -8.11 -5.37
N PRO A 63 -15.66 -7.89 -6.69
CA PRO A 63 -14.54 -8.06 -7.59
C PRO A 63 -13.48 -6.99 -7.32
N SER A 64 -12.21 -7.37 -7.36
CA SER A 64 -11.09 -6.51 -6.96
C SER A 64 -10.10 -6.30 -8.08
N PHE A 65 -9.65 -5.05 -8.28
CA PHE A 65 -8.74 -4.68 -9.37
C PHE A 65 -7.56 -3.87 -8.85
N GLY A 66 -6.40 -4.08 -9.46
CA GLY A 66 -5.18 -3.32 -9.18
C GLY A 66 -5.01 -2.11 -10.10
N LYS A 67 -3.91 -1.37 -9.89
CA LYS A 67 -3.44 -0.34 -10.83
C LYS A 67 -3.28 -0.93 -12.23
N ASN A 68 -3.86 -0.28 -13.24
CA ASN A 68 -3.91 -0.77 -14.63
C ASN A 68 -4.51 -2.18 -14.77
N GLY A 69 -5.33 -2.60 -13.81
CA GLY A 69 -6.00 -3.89 -13.83
C GLY A 69 -6.90 -4.02 -15.06
N LEU A 70 -6.85 -5.19 -15.70
CA LEU A 70 -7.76 -5.55 -16.78
C LEU A 70 -9.09 -5.96 -16.18
N LEU A 71 -10.13 -5.19 -16.47
CA LEU A 71 -11.52 -5.54 -16.26
C LEU A 71 -12.00 -6.29 -17.49
N SER A 72 -11.95 -7.63 -17.45
CA SER A 72 -12.47 -8.50 -18.51
C SER A 72 -13.61 -9.38 -17.99
N GLY A 73 -14.48 -9.75 -18.92
CA GLY A 73 -15.57 -10.67 -18.63
C GLY A 73 -16.48 -10.91 -19.82
N THR A 74 -17.58 -11.60 -19.54
CA THR A 74 -18.63 -11.92 -20.51
C THR A 74 -19.99 -11.52 -19.95
N LEU A 75 -20.79 -10.83 -20.78
CA LEU A 75 -22.18 -10.53 -20.51
C LEU A 75 -23.08 -11.52 -21.23
N PHE A 76 -24.01 -12.12 -20.50
CA PHE A 76 -25.08 -12.95 -21.03
C PHE A 76 -26.42 -12.22 -20.92
N ILE A 77 -27.19 -12.22 -22.00
CA ILE A 77 -28.47 -11.50 -22.10
C ILE A 77 -29.57 -12.50 -22.44
N ASP A 78 -30.53 -12.65 -21.53
CA ASP A 78 -31.62 -13.63 -21.65
C ASP A 78 -32.61 -13.24 -22.79
N SER A 79 -32.99 -11.95 -22.90
CA SER A 79 -33.95 -11.45 -23.90
C SER A 79 -33.28 -10.54 -24.94
N ARG A 80 -33.08 -11.04 -26.17
CA ARG A 80 -32.19 -10.41 -27.18
C ARG A 80 -32.90 -9.75 -28.36
N GLU A 81 -34.18 -10.03 -28.55
CA GLU A 81 -34.95 -9.68 -29.76
C GLU A 81 -35.05 -8.17 -29.97
N ASN A 82 -35.28 -7.44 -28.88
CA ASN A 82 -35.52 -6.00 -28.93
C ASN A 82 -34.33 -5.15 -28.47
N VAL A 83 -33.17 -5.78 -28.19
CA VAL A 83 -31.98 -5.06 -27.73
C VAL A 83 -31.41 -4.22 -28.87
N THR A 84 -31.31 -2.90 -28.63
CA THR A 84 -30.75 -1.93 -29.57
C THR A 84 -29.33 -1.53 -29.22
N ALA A 85 -28.98 -1.50 -27.94
CA ALA A 85 -27.63 -1.18 -27.51
C ALA A 85 -27.27 -1.92 -26.21
N VAL A 86 -25.99 -2.27 -26.09
CA VAL A 86 -25.38 -2.77 -24.86
C VAL A 86 -24.10 -1.98 -24.63
N SER A 87 -23.98 -1.39 -23.45
CA SER A 87 -22.77 -0.67 -23.06
C SER A 87 -22.39 -1.00 -21.63
N ILE A 88 -21.12 -0.76 -21.33
CA ILE A 88 -20.58 -0.83 -19.98
C ILE A 88 -19.93 0.50 -19.64
N LYS A 89 -20.10 0.93 -18.40
CA LYS A 89 -19.55 2.18 -17.91
C LYS A 89 -18.82 1.91 -16.59
N VAL A 90 -17.53 2.22 -16.53
CA VAL A 90 -16.78 2.25 -15.28
C VAL A 90 -16.87 3.66 -14.72
N VAL A 91 -17.41 3.78 -13.51
CA VAL A 91 -17.57 5.04 -12.80
C VAL A 91 -16.76 4.98 -11.51
N GLY A 92 -16.10 6.07 -11.16
CA GLY A 92 -15.40 6.24 -9.90
C GLY A 92 -15.80 7.57 -9.28
N VAL A 93 -16.12 7.57 -8.00
CA VAL A 93 -16.56 8.76 -7.28
C VAL A 93 -15.81 8.87 -5.95
N ILE A 94 -15.38 10.09 -5.62
CA ILE A 94 -14.94 10.48 -4.29
C ILE A 94 -16.05 11.30 -3.65
N GLU A 95 -16.58 10.80 -2.56
CA GLU A 95 -17.56 11.48 -1.72
C GLU A 95 -16.87 11.92 -0.44
N CYS A 96 -16.98 13.20 -0.10
CA CYS A 96 -16.51 13.76 1.15
C CYS A 96 -17.67 14.41 1.89
N THR A 97 -17.93 13.95 3.11
CA THR A 97 -18.87 14.61 4.02
C THR A 97 -18.05 15.39 5.04
N LEU A 98 -18.24 16.70 5.04
CA LEU A 98 -17.66 17.65 5.97
C LEU A 98 -18.72 18.05 7.00
N SER A 99 -18.31 18.62 8.14
CA SER A 99 -19.23 19.11 9.17
C SER A 99 -20.26 20.13 8.66
N ARG A 100 -19.97 20.80 7.52
CA ARG A 100 -20.83 21.82 6.91
C ARG A 100 -21.43 21.42 5.55
N GLY A 101 -21.23 20.19 5.07
CA GLY A 101 -21.80 19.80 3.78
C GLY A 101 -21.28 18.48 3.19
N HIS A 102 -21.77 18.16 2.00
CA HIS A 102 -21.37 17.01 1.21
C HIS A 102 -20.79 17.49 -0.13
N SER A 103 -19.64 16.93 -0.51
CA SER A 103 -19.00 17.17 -1.80
C SER A 103 -18.78 15.82 -2.49
N SER A 104 -19.01 15.78 -3.79
CA SER A 104 -18.82 14.59 -4.62
C SER A 104 -18.07 14.98 -5.89
N SER A 105 -17.03 14.22 -6.22
CA SER A 105 -16.21 14.44 -7.41
C SER A 105 -16.05 13.13 -8.16
N GLN A 106 -16.37 13.15 -9.45
CA GLN A 106 -16.20 11.99 -10.32
C GLN A 106 -14.74 11.87 -10.76
N VAL A 107 -14.11 10.74 -10.43
CA VAL A 107 -12.70 10.45 -10.78
C VAL A 107 -12.56 9.53 -11.99
N ILE A 108 -13.60 8.79 -12.35
CA ILE A 108 -13.64 8.02 -13.58
C ILE A 108 -15.01 8.17 -14.23
N ASP A 109 -14.98 8.48 -15.53
CA ASP A 109 -16.09 8.26 -16.44
C ASP A 109 -15.57 7.55 -17.70
N ARG A 110 -15.71 6.22 -17.77
CA ARG A 110 -15.33 5.47 -18.98
C ARG A 110 -16.47 4.62 -19.47
N ASN A 111 -17.03 5.01 -20.61
CA ASN A 111 -18.05 4.26 -21.32
C ASN A 111 -17.43 3.42 -22.45
N CYS A 112 -17.93 2.21 -22.65
CA CYS A 112 -17.55 1.30 -23.72
C CYS A 112 -18.82 0.69 -24.33
N SER A 113 -19.08 1.01 -25.60
CA SER A 113 -20.18 0.40 -26.35
C SER A 113 -19.77 -1.00 -26.80
N LEU A 114 -20.52 -2.01 -26.38
CA LEU A 114 -20.25 -3.41 -26.69
C LEU A 114 -21.09 -3.91 -27.87
N TYR A 115 -22.30 -3.37 -28.02
CA TYR A 115 -23.19 -3.69 -29.11
C TYR A 115 -24.05 -2.47 -29.45
N LEU A 116 -24.18 -2.20 -30.75
CA LEU A 116 -25.14 -1.27 -31.30
C LEU A 116 -25.84 -1.96 -32.47
N LYS A 117 -27.18 -1.94 -32.48
CA LYS A 117 -27.97 -2.57 -33.52
C LYS A 117 -27.84 -1.76 -34.82
N ASP A 118 -27.11 -2.33 -35.76
CA ASP A 118 -26.84 -1.75 -37.07
C ASP A 118 -27.68 -2.48 -38.14
N GLY A 119 -28.99 -2.19 -38.15
CA GLY A 119 -29.94 -2.76 -39.11
C GLY A 119 -31.04 -3.67 -38.53
N PRO A 120 -32.09 -3.97 -39.31
CA PRO A 120 -33.29 -4.66 -38.81
C PRO A 120 -33.08 -6.14 -38.49
N HIS A 121 -32.20 -6.83 -39.22
CA HIS A 121 -31.99 -8.28 -39.12
C HIS A 121 -30.89 -8.68 -38.13
N LYS A 122 -30.12 -7.72 -37.60
CA LYS A 122 -29.05 -8.01 -36.64
C LYS A 122 -29.65 -8.19 -35.24
N GLN A 123 -29.55 -9.40 -34.70
CA GLN A 123 -29.93 -9.71 -33.32
C GLN A 123 -28.72 -9.49 -32.39
N CYS A 124 -28.98 -9.08 -31.15
CA CYS A 124 -27.93 -8.99 -30.13
C CYS A 124 -27.36 -10.39 -29.82
N PRO A 125 -26.03 -10.56 -29.75
CA PRO A 125 -25.42 -11.81 -29.33
C PRO A 125 -25.88 -12.25 -27.93
N SER A 126 -25.94 -13.56 -27.69
CA SER A 126 -26.29 -14.10 -26.37
C SER A 126 -25.19 -13.97 -25.33
N ALA A 127 -23.94 -13.92 -25.79
CA ALA A 127 -22.76 -13.69 -24.98
C ALA A 127 -21.93 -12.60 -25.65
N ILE A 128 -21.54 -11.57 -24.88
CA ILE A 128 -20.70 -10.47 -25.34
C ILE A 128 -19.50 -10.35 -24.42
N SER A 129 -18.33 -10.70 -24.93
CA SER A 129 -17.07 -10.51 -24.21
C SER A 129 -16.64 -9.05 -24.24
N PHE A 130 -16.04 -8.59 -23.14
CA PHE A 130 -15.49 -7.25 -23.04
C PHE A 130 -14.17 -7.27 -22.28
N ALA A 131 -13.33 -6.29 -22.58
CA ALA A 131 -12.09 -6.05 -21.86
C ALA A 131 -11.80 -4.55 -21.86
N THR A 132 -11.64 -3.97 -20.67
CA THR A 132 -11.25 -2.58 -20.50
C THR A 132 -10.24 -2.47 -19.37
N ARG A 133 -9.40 -1.43 -19.37
CA ARG A 133 -8.41 -1.22 -18.31
C ARG A 133 -8.86 -0.11 -17.37
N PHE A 134 -8.64 -0.33 -16.07
CA PHE A 134 -8.71 0.74 -15.09
C PHE A 134 -7.67 1.82 -15.44
N PRO A 135 -8.06 3.11 -15.48
CA PRO A 135 -7.10 4.18 -15.64
C PRO A 135 -6.18 4.26 -14.42
N SER A 136 -4.90 4.59 -14.63
CA SER A 136 -3.96 4.81 -13.52
C SER A 136 -4.11 6.17 -12.85
N THR A 137 -4.72 7.12 -13.55
CA THR A 137 -4.78 8.53 -13.17
C THR A 137 -6.14 9.13 -13.51
N PHE A 138 -6.47 10.23 -12.85
CA PHE A 138 -7.62 11.09 -13.16
C PHE A 138 -7.17 12.55 -13.19
N THR A 139 -7.94 13.41 -13.85
CA THR A 139 -7.67 14.84 -13.95
C THR A 139 -8.61 15.62 -13.03
N ASN A 140 -8.05 16.55 -12.25
CA ASN A 140 -8.83 17.51 -11.47
C ASN A 140 -8.19 18.88 -11.63
N ASN A 141 -8.94 19.87 -12.13
CA ASN A 141 -8.41 21.19 -12.49
C ASN A 141 -7.15 21.09 -13.37
N ASP A 142 -7.20 20.29 -14.43
CA ASP A 142 -6.10 20.04 -15.39
C ASP A 142 -4.81 19.41 -14.82
N VAL A 143 -4.81 19.06 -13.52
CA VAL A 143 -3.70 18.35 -12.89
C VAL A 143 -4.01 16.86 -12.84
N TYR A 144 -3.02 16.04 -13.22
CA TYR A 144 -3.12 14.59 -13.16
C TYR A 144 -2.79 14.06 -11.77
N TYR A 145 -3.72 13.30 -11.20
CA TYR A 145 -3.56 12.64 -9.91
C TYR A 145 -3.61 11.12 -10.10
N PRO A 146 -2.88 10.34 -9.28
CA PRO A 146 -3.05 8.89 -9.26
C PRO A 146 -4.47 8.55 -8.80
N LEU A 147 -5.03 7.51 -9.39
CA LEU A 147 -6.34 7.02 -8.97
C LEU A 147 -6.27 6.48 -7.53
N PRO A 148 -7.09 6.97 -6.59
CA PRO A 148 -7.04 6.53 -5.20
C PRO A 148 -7.67 5.14 -5.03
N SER A 149 -7.15 4.35 -4.07
CA SER A 149 -7.80 3.09 -3.67
C SER A 149 -9.23 3.31 -3.19
N SER A 150 -10.09 2.31 -3.39
CA SER A 150 -11.38 2.23 -2.72
C SER A 150 -11.18 2.38 -1.22
N CYS A 151 -11.92 3.29 -0.60
CA CYS A 151 -11.82 3.55 0.82
C CYS A 151 -13.15 4.03 1.38
N ASN A 152 -13.35 3.81 2.68
CA ASN A 152 -14.46 4.38 3.43
C ASN A 152 -13.92 4.69 4.84
N VAL A 153 -13.54 5.95 5.05
CA VAL A 153 -12.86 6.40 6.25
C VAL A 153 -13.76 7.39 6.97
N LYS A 154 -14.09 7.11 8.23
CA LYS A 154 -14.70 8.06 9.16
C LYS A 154 -13.59 8.71 9.97
N LEU A 155 -13.55 10.03 10.00
CA LEU A 155 -12.55 10.83 10.70
C LEU A 155 -13.19 11.54 11.90
N PRO A 156 -12.40 11.87 12.95
CA PRO A 156 -12.89 12.61 14.11
C PRO A 156 -13.54 13.95 13.71
N GLY A 157 -14.66 14.30 14.34
CA GLY A 157 -15.41 15.54 14.05
C GLY A 157 -16.53 15.39 13.02
N GLY A 158 -17.00 14.16 12.76
CA GLY A 158 -18.13 13.90 11.86
C GLY A 158 -17.78 13.87 10.37
N TYR A 159 -16.49 13.93 10.04
CA TYR A 159 -16.03 13.90 8.65
C TYR A 159 -16.01 12.46 8.13
N SER A 160 -16.36 12.28 6.85
CA SER A 160 -16.15 11.00 6.18
C SER A 160 -15.65 11.19 4.76
N LEU A 161 -14.84 10.24 4.31
CA LEU A 161 -14.32 10.16 2.96
C LEU A 161 -14.62 8.76 2.43
N ARG A 162 -15.32 8.70 1.31
CA ARG A 162 -15.58 7.47 0.58
C ARG A 162 -15.04 7.61 -0.84
N CYS A 163 -14.25 6.64 -1.27
CA CYS A 163 -13.91 6.48 -2.67
C CYS A 163 -14.44 5.13 -3.12
N ALA A 164 -15.33 5.15 -4.11
CA ALA A 164 -16.01 3.96 -4.61
C ALA A 164 -15.94 3.90 -6.13
N TYR A 165 -15.87 2.68 -6.65
CA TYR A 165 -15.87 2.39 -8.08
C TYR A 165 -17.01 1.45 -8.41
N SER A 166 -17.58 1.59 -9.59
CA SER A 166 -18.72 0.79 -10.03
C SER A 166 -18.64 0.48 -11.52
N LEU A 167 -18.97 -0.76 -11.87
CA LEU A 167 -19.28 -1.18 -13.23
C LEU A 167 -20.78 -1.09 -13.43
N ILE A 168 -21.22 -0.16 -14.28
CA ILE A 168 -22.61 -0.01 -14.68
C ILE A 168 -22.78 -0.68 -16.04
N LEU A 169 -23.70 -1.63 -16.10
CA LEU A 169 -24.09 -2.35 -17.30
C LEU A 169 -25.42 -1.76 -17.77
N SER A 170 -25.49 -1.30 -19.02
CA SER A 170 -26.71 -0.74 -19.62
C SER A 170 -27.13 -1.58 -20.81
N VAL A 171 -28.39 -2.02 -20.80
CA VAL A 171 -29.03 -2.68 -21.93
C VAL A 171 -30.25 -1.87 -22.33
N VAL A 172 -30.17 -1.28 -23.52
CA VAL A 172 -31.26 -0.51 -24.13
C VAL A 172 -32.04 -1.43 -25.06
N SER A 173 -33.35 -1.53 -24.85
CA SER A 173 -34.26 -2.35 -25.66
C SER A 173 -35.47 -1.54 -26.10
N ARG A 174 -36.01 -1.82 -27.30
CA ARG A 174 -37.31 -1.28 -27.73
C ARG A 174 -38.45 -2.00 -27.01
N LEU A 175 -39.50 -1.25 -26.68
CA LEU A 175 -40.70 -1.84 -26.08
C LEU A 175 -41.45 -2.71 -27.10
N HIS A 176 -41.51 -2.25 -28.36
CA HIS A 176 -42.18 -2.93 -29.47
C HIS A 176 -41.42 -2.69 -30.77
N ARG A 177 -41.53 -3.59 -31.75
CA ARG A 177 -40.80 -3.50 -33.04
C ARG A 177 -41.09 -2.21 -33.80
N SER A 178 -42.31 -1.69 -33.67
CA SER A 178 -42.78 -0.45 -34.30
C SER A 178 -42.79 0.78 -33.38
N ALA A 179 -42.52 0.64 -32.07
CA ALA A 179 -42.58 1.77 -31.15
C ALA A 179 -41.25 2.58 -31.16
N PRO A 180 -41.31 3.91 -31.13
CA PRO A 180 -40.12 4.76 -31.01
C PRO A 180 -39.52 4.75 -29.60
N PHE A 181 -40.25 4.23 -28.60
CA PHE A 181 -39.85 4.24 -27.20
C PHE A 181 -38.85 3.12 -26.88
N THR A 182 -37.78 3.50 -26.19
CA THR A 182 -36.78 2.58 -25.65
C THR A 182 -36.91 2.48 -24.14
N THR A 183 -36.51 1.34 -23.61
CA THR A 183 -36.40 1.05 -22.19
C THR A 183 -34.94 0.75 -21.90
N GLU A 184 -34.40 1.37 -20.86
CA GLU A 184 -33.02 1.16 -20.43
C GLU A 184 -33.03 0.38 -19.12
N LYS A 185 -32.35 -0.76 -19.10
CA LYS A 185 -32.12 -1.55 -17.89
C LYS A 185 -30.68 -1.37 -17.47
N ASN A 186 -30.52 -0.73 -16.31
CA ASN A 186 -29.22 -0.49 -15.71
C ASN A 186 -28.97 -1.40 -14.51
N PHE A 187 -27.74 -1.91 -14.45
CA PHE A 187 -27.30 -2.77 -13.36
C PHE A 187 -25.88 -2.39 -12.92
N SER A 188 -25.70 -2.09 -11.63
CA SER A 188 -24.42 -1.65 -11.08
C SER A 188 -23.76 -2.70 -10.18
N ILE A 189 -22.44 -2.83 -10.30
CA ILE A 189 -21.58 -3.71 -9.52
C ILE A 189 -20.49 -2.87 -8.88
N GLU A 190 -20.42 -2.87 -7.55
CA GLU A 190 -19.34 -2.20 -6.83
C GLU A 190 -18.02 -2.95 -7.09
N LEU A 191 -16.94 -2.19 -7.30
CA LEU A 191 -15.62 -2.69 -7.60
C LEU A 191 -14.65 -2.24 -6.49
N GLU A 192 -13.82 -3.16 -6.01
CA GLU A 192 -12.77 -2.84 -5.07
C GLU A 192 -11.47 -2.53 -5.80
N TYR A 193 -11.14 -1.25 -5.96
CA TYR A 193 -9.87 -0.83 -6.55
C TYR A 193 -8.79 -0.73 -5.47
N ARG A 194 -7.74 -1.52 -5.59
CA ARG A 194 -6.58 -1.49 -4.70
C ARG A 194 -5.38 -0.94 -5.46
N HIS A 195 -5.02 0.30 -5.20
CA HIS A 195 -3.75 0.87 -5.65
C HIS A 195 -2.61 0.17 -4.88
N ARG A 196 -2.22 -1.03 -5.35
CA ARG A 196 -1.12 -1.80 -4.77
C ARG A 196 0.19 -1.12 -5.17
N THR A 197 0.74 -0.32 -4.28
CA THR A 197 2.15 0.07 -4.32
C THR A 197 2.95 -0.99 -3.55
N ARG A 198 3.99 -1.53 -4.17
CA ARG A 198 5.03 -2.27 -3.43
C ARG A 198 6.16 -1.29 -3.12
N PRO A 199 6.84 -1.44 -1.98
CA PRO A 199 8.12 -0.78 -1.78
C PRO A 199 9.04 -1.09 -2.98
N SER A 200 9.82 -0.12 -3.43
CA SER A 200 10.73 -0.28 -4.57
C SER A 200 11.87 -1.26 -4.29
N ARG A 201 12.09 -1.58 -3.02
CA ARG A 201 13.14 -2.48 -2.54
C ARG A 201 12.55 -3.51 -1.57
N PRO A 202 13.14 -4.71 -1.48
CA PRO A 202 12.73 -5.68 -0.47
C PRO A 202 12.96 -5.14 0.94
N ARG A 203 12.23 -5.71 1.89
CA ARG A 203 12.41 -5.46 3.32
C ARG A 203 13.83 -5.86 3.76
N ILE A 204 14.41 -5.09 4.68
CA ILE A 204 15.61 -5.48 5.42
C ILE A 204 15.29 -6.75 6.24
N ALA A 205 15.87 -7.88 5.84
CA ALA A 205 15.58 -9.17 6.47
C ALA A 205 16.13 -9.25 7.91
N GLU A 206 17.26 -8.58 8.18
CA GLU A 206 17.97 -8.62 9.45
C GLU A 206 17.52 -7.49 10.39
N PRO A 207 16.99 -7.77 11.59
CA PRO A 207 16.54 -6.73 12.53
C PRO A 207 17.68 -6.07 13.33
N SER A 208 18.92 -6.54 13.18
CA SER A 208 20.07 -5.99 13.91
C SER A 208 20.54 -4.66 13.33
N LEU A 209 20.21 -3.54 13.99
CA LEU A 209 20.67 -2.19 13.60
C LEU A 209 22.18 -2.15 13.40
N PHE A 210 22.97 -2.65 14.36
CA PHE A 210 24.42 -2.51 14.32
C PHE A 210 25.07 -3.25 13.14
N SER A 211 24.44 -4.33 12.68
CA SER A 211 24.91 -5.07 11.52
C SER A 211 24.50 -4.35 10.24
N THR A 212 23.22 -3.98 10.15
CA THR A 212 22.64 -3.38 8.93
C THR A 212 23.14 -1.96 8.68
N ILE A 213 23.33 -1.13 9.71
CA ILE A 213 23.82 0.24 9.55
C ILE A 213 25.27 0.29 9.04
N LYS A 214 26.07 -0.73 9.35
CA LYS A 214 27.45 -0.83 8.86
C LYS A 214 27.52 -1.34 7.43
N MET A 215 26.66 -2.29 7.09
CA MET A 215 26.65 -2.93 5.77
C MET A 215 25.90 -2.09 4.73
N CYS A 216 24.79 -1.47 5.13
CA CYS A 216 23.87 -0.74 4.26
C CYS A 216 23.35 0.55 4.96
N PRO A 217 24.22 1.53 5.27
CA PRO A 217 23.82 2.77 5.95
C PRO A 217 22.71 3.54 5.23
N GLU A 218 22.65 3.46 3.90
CA GLU A 218 21.63 4.09 3.05
C GLU A 218 20.21 3.53 3.24
N GLU A 219 20.08 2.36 3.90
CA GLU A 219 18.78 1.77 4.23
C GLU A 219 18.15 2.39 5.49
N TRP A 220 18.88 3.24 6.21
CA TRP A 220 18.45 3.85 7.46
C TRP A 220 18.44 5.38 7.37
N LEU A 221 17.39 5.98 7.92
CA LEU A 221 17.32 7.41 8.23
C LEU A 221 17.56 7.60 9.71
N GLN A 222 18.45 8.52 10.05
CA GLN A 222 18.74 8.91 11.42
C GLN A 222 18.15 10.30 11.71
N PHE A 223 17.32 10.38 12.75
CA PHE A 223 16.78 11.63 13.27
C PHE A 223 17.47 11.93 14.60
N HIS A 224 18.08 13.11 14.69
CA HIS A 224 18.74 13.59 15.90
C HIS A 224 17.84 14.57 16.64
N ILE A 225 17.52 14.25 17.89
CA ILE A 225 16.66 15.05 18.75
C ILE A 225 17.43 15.32 20.04
N VAL A 226 17.51 16.58 20.46
CA VAL A 226 18.10 16.95 21.74
C VAL A 226 16.97 17.26 22.70
N LEU A 227 16.84 16.46 23.76
CA LEU A 227 15.88 16.66 24.83
C LEU A 227 16.51 17.60 25.86
N THR A 228 16.06 18.85 25.87
CA THR A 228 16.45 19.85 26.86
C THR A 228 15.55 19.75 28.08
N THR A 229 16.13 19.87 29.27
CA THR A 229 15.37 19.96 30.52
C THR A 229 15.42 21.38 31.02
N GLU A 230 14.27 21.98 31.35
CA GLU A 230 14.15 23.38 31.82
C GLU A 230 14.75 23.64 33.22
N SER A 231 15.67 22.83 33.72
CA SER A 231 16.27 23.06 35.04
C SER A 231 17.41 24.08 34.98
N ASP A 232 17.27 25.18 35.72
CA ASP A 232 18.18 26.34 35.77
C ASP A 232 19.65 26.05 36.14
N SER A 233 19.98 24.87 36.65
CA SER A 233 21.26 24.62 37.31
C SER A 233 22.35 23.91 36.49
N ARG A 234 22.12 23.65 35.20
CA ARG A 234 23.09 23.35 34.10
C ARG A 234 22.36 22.52 33.03
N PRO A 235 22.35 22.93 31.75
CA PRO A 235 21.77 22.14 30.68
C PRO A 235 22.59 20.85 30.54
N SER A 236 21.95 19.72 30.82
CA SER A 236 22.58 18.41 30.76
C SER A 236 21.74 17.58 29.79
N ASP A 237 21.90 17.88 28.51
CA ASP A 237 20.98 17.43 27.48
C ASP A 237 21.03 15.92 27.27
N ILE A 238 19.87 15.32 27.00
CA ILE A 238 19.76 13.94 26.57
C ILE A 238 19.58 13.97 25.05
N ARG A 239 20.57 13.45 24.33
CA ARG A 239 20.49 13.25 22.89
C ARG A 239 19.74 11.96 22.59
N CYS A 240 18.88 12.01 21.59
CA CYS A 240 17.99 10.97 21.17
C CYS A 240 18.14 10.77 19.66
N ASP A 241 18.65 9.62 19.27
CA ASP A 241 18.84 9.24 17.87
C ASP A 241 17.81 8.17 17.51
N LEU A 242 16.89 8.51 16.61
CA LEU A 242 15.87 7.61 16.09
C LEU A 242 16.28 7.12 14.69
N PHE A 243 16.43 5.81 14.55
CA PHE A 243 16.72 5.15 13.29
C PHE A 243 15.46 4.47 12.76
N VAL A 244 15.08 4.79 11.53
CA VAL A 244 13.96 4.16 10.81
C VAL A 244 14.37 3.82 9.37
N PRO A 245 13.75 2.83 8.71
CA PRO A 245 14.08 2.51 7.33
C PRO A 245 13.83 3.67 6.37
N SER A 246 14.76 3.87 5.44
CA SER A 246 14.74 5.00 4.50
C SER A 246 13.66 4.92 3.43
N LEU A 247 13.16 3.71 3.13
CA LEU A 247 12.11 3.48 2.15
C LEU A 247 10.79 4.18 2.50
N GLY A 248 10.48 4.37 3.78
CA GLY A 248 9.25 5.05 4.24
C GLY A 248 7.93 4.42 3.79
N VAL A 249 7.96 3.26 3.12
CA VAL A 249 6.80 2.53 2.60
C VAL A 249 6.86 1.10 3.11
N PHE A 250 5.81 0.68 3.81
CA PHE A 250 5.71 -0.64 4.44
C PHE A 250 4.42 -1.33 4.00
N GLY A 251 4.43 -2.65 3.97
CA GLY A 251 3.20 -3.44 3.81
C GLY A 251 2.24 -3.21 4.97
N ILE A 252 0.93 -3.41 4.74
CA ILE A 252 -0.11 -3.20 5.77
C ILE A 252 0.10 -4.10 6.99
N SER A 253 0.54 -5.34 6.78
CA SER A 253 0.80 -6.32 7.84
C SER A 253 2.27 -6.38 8.24
N GLU A 254 3.07 -5.45 7.73
CA GLU A 254 4.51 -5.47 7.91
C GLU A 254 4.90 -4.75 9.20
N THR A 255 5.74 -5.39 10.02
CA THR A 255 6.31 -4.75 11.19
C THR A 255 7.32 -3.69 10.75
N ILE A 256 7.15 -2.44 11.20
CA ILE A 256 8.10 -1.35 10.94
C ILE A 256 9.25 -1.47 11.94
N PRO A 257 10.48 -1.85 11.52
CA PRO A 257 11.61 -1.84 12.43
C PRO A 257 12.02 -0.39 12.70
N PHE A 258 12.37 -0.08 13.94
CA PHE A 258 12.98 1.20 14.31
C PHE A 258 13.85 0.99 15.55
N HIS A 259 14.82 1.88 15.73
CA HIS A 259 15.70 1.85 16.89
C HIS A 259 15.81 3.23 17.51
N LEU A 260 15.80 3.27 18.84
CA LEU A 260 15.95 4.49 19.62
C LEU A 260 17.22 4.38 20.45
N GLN A 261 18.17 5.28 20.22
CA GLN A 261 19.38 5.39 21.01
C GLN A 261 19.32 6.68 21.83
N LEU A 262 19.57 6.57 23.13
CA LEU A 262 19.63 7.71 24.04
C LEU A 262 21.07 7.84 24.55
N SER A 263 21.62 9.05 24.48
CA SER A 263 22.95 9.36 25.01
C SER A 263 22.92 10.64 25.82
N GLY A 264 23.69 10.68 26.91
CA GLY A 264 23.70 11.83 27.81
C GLY A 264 24.36 11.49 29.13
N PRO A 265 24.36 12.43 30.08
CA PRO A 265 24.92 12.22 31.41
C PRO A 265 24.29 11.01 32.11
N THR A 266 25.12 10.13 32.66
CA THR A 266 24.69 8.85 33.25
C THR A 266 23.62 9.01 34.32
N HIS A 267 23.72 10.06 35.16
CA HIS A 267 22.74 10.31 36.22
C HIS A 267 21.35 10.65 35.65
N ARG A 268 21.25 11.39 34.53
CA ARG A 268 19.98 11.68 33.86
C ARG A 268 19.38 10.45 33.21
N LEU A 269 20.19 9.67 32.49
CA LEU A 269 19.73 8.42 31.91
C LEU A 269 19.25 7.45 33.00
N ARG A 270 19.96 7.34 34.13
CA ARG A 270 19.51 6.53 35.28
C ARG A 270 18.17 7.00 35.84
N ASN A 271 18.00 8.32 36.02
CA ASN A 271 16.73 8.88 36.48
C ASN A 271 15.60 8.57 35.50
N LEU A 272 15.87 8.69 34.20
CA LEU A 272 14.97 8.34 33.11
C LEU A 272 14.64 6.85 33.02
N PHE A 273 15.44 5.97 33.60
CA PHE A 273 15.18 4.52 33.63
C PHE A 273 14.88 3.98 35.03
N SER A 274 14.66 4.88 36.02
CA SER A 274 14.51 4.50 37.41
C SER A 274 13.31 3.57 37.61
N PRO A 275 13.45 2.46 38.37
CA PRO A 275 12.37 1.51 38.63
C PRO A 275 11.22 2.13 39.43
N LEU A 276 11.46 3.25 40.11
CA LEU A 276 10.45 3.99 40.88
C LEU A 276 9.43 4.71 39.98
N SER A 277 9.71 4.86 38.68
CA SER A 277 8.72 5.37 37.73
C SER A 277 7.82 4.23 37.27
N ASN A 278 6.62 4.11 37.85
CA ASN A 278 5.61 3.10 37.49
C ASN A 278 5.04 3.24 36.06
N ASN A 279 5.52 4.18 35.25
CA ASN A 279 5.06 4.42 33.89
C ASN A 279 6.02 3.82 32.86
N SER A 280 5.47 3.29 31.76
CA SER A 280 6.23 2.99 30.56
C SER A 280 6.93 4.27 30.08
N LEU A 281 8.24 4.38 30.30
CA LEU A 281 8.99 5.63 30.13
C LEU A 281 9.01 6.15 28.69
N PHE A 282 8.91 5.25 27.72
CA PHE A 282 8.89 5.61 26.31
C PHE A 282 7.70 4.99 25.63
N ARG A 283 6.91 5.87 25.02
CA ARG A 283 5.79 5.53 24.18
C ARG A 283 6.11 5.99 22.77
N VAL A 284 5.98 5.08 21.82
CA VAL A 284 6.06 5.40 20.40
C VAL A 284 4.67 5.26 19.82
N SER A 285 4.21 6.32 19.16
CA SER A 285 2.90 6.34 18.52
C SER A 285 3.07 6.51 17.03
N LEU A 286 2.41 5.66 16.26
CA LEU A 286 2.29 5.82 14.82
C LEU A 286 1.14 6.79 14.57
N LEU A 287 1.44 7.93 13.92
CA LEU A 287 0.46 8.97 13.65
C LEU A 287 0.09 8.97 12.16
N ARG A 288 -1.20 9.05 11.86
CA ARG A 288 -1.70 9.45 10.54
C ARG A 288 -1.93 10.95 10.55
N GLN A 289 -1.20 11.67 9.71
CA GLN A 289 -1.46 13.06 9.43
C GLN A 289 -2.50 13.19 8.31
N VAL A 290 -3.61 13.87 8.60
CA VAL A 290 -4.64 14.23 7.63
C VAL A 290 -4.54 15.73 7.39
N ALA A 291 -4.15 16.11 6.18
CA ALA A 291 -4.15 17.50 5.74
C ALA A 291 -5.50 17.86 5.12
N ARG A 292 -6.06 18.98 5.54
CA ARG A 292 -7.26 19.59 4.96
C ARG A 292 -6.81 20.67 3.98
N MET A 293 -7.12 20.50 2.70
CA MET A 293 -6.97 21.56 1.70
C MET A 293 -8.23 22.43 1.71
N GLU A 294 -8.36 23.29 2.71
CA GLU A 294 -9.22 24.48 2.66
C GLU A 294 -8.34 25.71 2.36
N ALA A 295 -8.91 26.92 2.37
CA ALA A 295 -8.14 28.16 2.20
C ALA A 295 -6.95 28.29 3.19
N ILE A 296 -7.02 27.60 4.33
CA ILE A 296 -5.93 27.44 5.29
C ILE A 296 -5.66 25.94 5.47
N SER A 297 -4.43 25.51 5.16
CA SER A 297 -4.02 24.10 5.31
C SER A 297 -3.98 23.70 6.79
N GLN A 298 -5.05 23.07 7.28
CA GLN A 298 -5.07 22.49 8.63
C GLN A 298 -4.57 21.05 8.62
N LYS A 299 -3.65 20.72 9.52
CA LYS A 299 -3.09 19.38 9.69
C LYS A 299 -3.61 18.78 10.99
N THR A 300 -4.23 17.61 10.91
CA THR A 300 -4.74 16.88 12.08
C THR A 300 -4.01 15.55 12.18
N ASN A 301 -3.51 15.23 13.37
CA ASN A 301 -2.84 13.96 13.63
C ASN A 301 -3.80 13.02 14.35
N THR A 302 -4.00 11.83 13.79
CA THR A 302 -4.76 10.75 14.43
C THR A 302 -3.78 9.64 14.82
N ILE A 303 -3.84 9.18 16.06
CA ILE A 303 -3.03 8.04 16.51
C ILE A 303 -3.58 6.77 15.86
N LEU A 304 -2.74 6.06 15.11
CA LEU A 304 -3.08 4.76 14.53
C LEU A 304 -2.78 3.63 15.52
N GLU A 305 -1.57 3.66 16.09
CA GLU A 305 -1.03 2.61 16.95
C GLU A 305 -0.17 3.26 18.02
N THR A 306 -0.03 2.61 19.18
CA THR A 306 0.88 3.05 20.24
C THR A 306 1.53 1.83 20.87
N CYS A 307 2.85 1.86 20.99
CA CYS A 307 3.62 0.83 21.67
C CYS A 307 4.51 1.42 22.75
N SER A 308 4.85 0.60 23.74
CA SER A 308 5.79 0.94 24.81
C SER A 308 7.15 0.32 24.50
N LEU A 309 8.22 1.12 24.62
CA LEU A 309 9.57 0.60 24.43
C LEU A 309 10.09 -0.07 25.69
N ARG A 310 10.92 -1.10 25.49
CA ARG A 310 11.68 -1.74 26.55
C ARG A 310 13.18 -1.55 26.28
N PRO A 311 13.99 -1.19 27.29
CA PRO A 311 15.43 -1.06 27.10
C PRO A 311 16.06 -2.41 26.75
N LEU A 312 17.09 -2.37 25.91
CA LEU A 312 17.95 -3.50 25.60
C LEU A 312 19.36 -3.24 26.15
N PRO A 313 19.98 -4.19 26.88
CA PRO A 313 19.40 -5.46 27.31
C PRO A 313 18.27 -5.25 28.35
N PRO A 314 17.36 -6.24 28.53
CA PRO A 314 16.30 -6.17 29.54
C PRO A 314 16.85 -5.84 30.94
N ARG A 315 16.05 -5.13 31.76
CA ARG A 315 16.47 -4.48 33.02
C ARG A 315 17.21 -5.39 34.02
N ASN A 316 16.94 -6.69 34.01
CA ASN A 316 17.59 -7.68 34.85
C ASN A 316 19.09 -7.91 34.51
N LEU A 317 19.55 -7.52 33.32
CA LEU A 317 20.95 -7.64 32.90
C LEU A 317 21.78 -6.37 33.12
N TRP A 318 21.14 -5.23 33.42
CA TRP A 318 21.86 -3.98 33.71
C TRP A 318 22.62 -4.06 35.03
N LEU A 319 22.08 -4.78 36.02
CA LEU A 319 22.76 -4.98 37.30
C LEU A 319 24.00 -5.88 37.13
N SER A 320 23.92 -6.95 36.33
CA SER A 320 25.05 -7.86 36.12
C SER A 320 26.19 -7.25 35.28
N LEU A 321 25.89 -6.43 34.27
CA LEU A 321 26.93 -5.79 33.44
C LEU A 321 27.76 -4.73 34.20
N PHE A 322 27.18 -4.07 35.21
CA PHE A 322 27.91 -3.15 36.08
C PHE A 322 28.57 -3.86 37.28
N ASP A 323 28.05 -4.99 37.75
CA ASP A 323 28.70 -5.79 38.81
C ASP A 323 29.95 -6.53 38.33
N ILE A 324 30.02 -6.93 37.05
CA ILE A 324 31.20 -7.60 36.49
C ILE A 324 32.46 -6.71 36.50
N ARG A 325 32.32 -5.37 36.59
CA ARG A 325 33.46 -4.44 36.74
C ARG A 325 33.81 -4.07 38.19
N ARG A 326 33.06 -4.53 39.21
CA ARG A 326 33.37 -4.25 40.62
C ARG A 326 34.08 -5.37 41.38
N HIS A 327 34.26 -6.56 40.78
CA HIS A 327 34.92 -7.70 41.45
C HIS A 327 36.23 -8.20 40.81
N ALA A 328 36.94 -7.36 40.07
CA ALA A 328 38.28 -7.70 39.57
C ALA A 328 39.32 -6.63 39.97
N THR A 329 39.80 -6.69 41.21
CA THR A 329 41.20 -6.44 41.63
C THR A 329 41.34 -6.42 43.16
N LEU A 330 41.94 -7.47 43.74
CA LEU A 330 43.22 -7.38 44.47
C LEU A 330 43.67 -8.78 44.91
N GLY A 331 44.70 -9.30 44.24
CA GLY A 331 45.37 -10.54 44.60
C GLY A 331 46.87 -10.42 44.38
N ARG A 332 47.60 -10.30 45.51
CA ARG A 332 49.03 -10.53 45.73
C ARG A 332 50.07 -9.62 45.06
N ARG A 333 50.84 -8.94 45.92
CA ARG A 333 52.31 -8.95 45.84
C ARG A 333 52.86 -9.53 47.15
N ASN A 334 53.70 -10.55 47.02
CA ASN A 334 54.71 -10.94 48.00
C ASN A 334 56.01 -11.17 47.23
N THR A 335 57.11 -11.05 47.96
CA THR A 335 58.54 -11.30 47.67
C THR A 335 59.31 -10.18 46.98
N ALA A 336 60.14 -9.46 47.75
CA ALA A 336 61.50 -9.91 48.07
C ALA A 336 61.77 -9.71 49.57
#